data_AF-A0A7X7BNI2-F1
#
_entry.id   AF-A0A7X7BNI2-F1
#
_cell.length_a   1.000
_cell.length_b   1.000
_cell.length_c   1.000
_cell.angle_alpha   90.00
_cell.angle_beta   90.00
_cell.angle_gamma   90.00
#
_symmetry.space_group_name_H-M   'P 1'
#
loop_
_entity.id
_entity.type
_entity.pdbx_description
1 polymer ?
#
loop_
_entity_poly.entity_id
_entity_poly.type
_entity_poly.pdbx_seq_one_letter_code
_entity_poly.pdbx_strand_id
1 'polypeptide(L)' 'QMAALDAGFRKALVVILDSNITTLIAAAVLFYFGSGPIRGFAVTLSIGVISAVFCNVVVTRSLLGIMLSRRKPKTLKEAL' A
#
# COMPACT_ATOMS: atom_id res chain seq x y z
N GLN A 1 23.56 5.42 -5.82
CA GLN A 1 22.58 4.32 -5.66
C GLN A 1 21.39 4.65 -4.74
N MET A 2 21.51 5.55 -3.75
CA MET A 2 20.39 5.89 -2.85
C MET A 2 19.25 6.68 -3.54
N ALA A 3 19.57 7.55 -4.50
CA ALA A 3 18.58 8.36 -5.23
C ALA A 3 17.60 7.54 -6.08
N ALA A 4 18.05 6.46 -6.73
CA ALA A 4 17.17 5.58 -7.52
C ALA A 4 16.22 4.75 -6.62
N LEU A 5 16.67 4.41 -5.42
CA LEU A 5 15.87 3.69 -4.43
C LEU A 5 14.78 4.59 -3.83
N ASP A 6 15.12 5.83 -3.50
CA ASP A 6 14.17 6.81 -2.96
C ASP A 6 13.10 7.21 -4.00
N ALA A 7 13.55 7.48 -5.24
CA ALA A 7 12.65 7.75 -6.36
C ALA A 7 11.72 6.56 -6.67
N GLY A 8 12.25 5.33 -6.62
CA GLY A 8 11.48 4.10 -6.80
C GLY A 8 10.45 3.88 -5.70
N PHE A 9 10.83 4.08 -4.43
CA PHE A 9 9.93 3.94 -3.28
C PHE A 9 8.79 4.95 -3.33
N ARG A 10 9.10 6.23 -3.55
CA ARG A 10 8.10 7.29 -3.57
C ARG A 10 7.09 7.08 -4.70
N LYS A 11 7.57 6.64 -5.87
CA LYS A 11 6.71 6.34 -7.01
C LYS A 11 5.87 5.07 -6.79
N ALA A 12 6.44 4.03 -6.18
CA ALA A 12 5.70 2.82 -5.83
C ALA A 12 4.57 3.09 -4.84
N LEU A 13 4.80 3.90 -3.79
CA LEU A 13 3.77 4.24 -2.81
C LEU A 13 2.61 5.03 -3.42
N VAL A 14 2.92 5.97 -4.32
CA VAL A 14 1.89 6.73 -5.04
C VAL A 14 1.05 5.82 -5.93
N VAL A 15 1.69 4.93 -6.71
CA VAL A 15 0.99 3.99 -7.59
C VAL A 15 0.10 3.02 -6.81
N ILE A 16 0.57 2.52 -5.67
CA ILE A 16 -0.24 1.62 -4.85
C ILE A 16 -1.46 2.35 -4.28
N LEU A 17 -1.29 3.58 -3.79
CA LEU A 17 -2.41 4.34 -3.23
C LEU A 17 -3.45 4.70 -4.30
N ASP A 18 -3.01 5.11 -5.47
CA ASP A 18 -3.86 5.49 -6.61
C ASP A 18 -4.66 4.31 -7.18
N SER A 19 -4.03 3.12 -7.25
CA SER A 19 -4.69 1.88 -7.67
C SER A 19 -5.85 1.48 -6.73
N ASN A 20 -5.67 1.63 -5.42
CA ASN A 20 -6.72 1.36 -4.43
C ASN A 20 -7.86 2.41 -4.51
N ILE A 21 -7.53 3.69 -4.74
CA ILE A 21 -8.54 4.76 -4.92
C ILE A 21 -9.40 4.47 -6.16
N THR A 22 -8.77 4.10 -7.28
CA THR A 22 -9.49 3.75 -8.51
C THR A 22 -10.41 2.54 -8.31
N THR A 23 -9.98 1.56 -7.50
CA THR A 23 -10.81 0.39 -7.15
C THR A 23 -12.00 0.79 -6.26
N LEU A 24 -11.84 1.75 -5.36
CA LEU A 24 -12.92 2.28 -4.54
C LEU A 24 -13.95 3.04 -5.39
N ILE A 25 -13.49 3.77 -6.41
CA ILE A 25 -14.36 4.40 -7.41
C ILE A 25 -15.14 3.34 -8.19
N ALA A 26 -14.48 2.26 -8.63
CA ALA A 26 -15.17 1.16 -9.29
C ALA A 26 -16.23 0.51 -8.38
N ALA A 27 -15.92 0.30 -7.09
CA ALA A 27 -16.89 -0.20 -6.11
C ALA A 27 -18.09 0.75 -5.93
N ALA A 28 -17.87 2.07 -5.91
CA ALA A 28 -18.93 3.07 -5.84
C ALA A 28 -19.83 3.04 -7.09
N VAL A 29 -19.22 2.92 -8.28
CA VAL A 29 -19.96 2.78 -9.55
C VAL A 29 -20.78 1.49 -9.56
N LEU A 30 -20.19 0.35 -9.14
CA LEU A 30 -20.86 -0.94 -9.02
C LEU A 30 -22.00 -0.93 -7.99
N PHE A 31 -21.88 -0.13 -6.93
CA PHE A 31 -22.97 0.03 -5.96
C PHE A 31 -24.15 0.82 -6.54
N TYR A 32 -23.86 1.89 -7.29
CA TYR A 32 -24.87 2.77 -7.88
C TYR A 32 -25.60 2.10 -9.06
N PHE A 33 -24.84 1.48 -9.97
CA PHE A 33 -25.38 0.84 -11.19
C PHE A 33 -25.69 -0.65 -11.01
N GLY A 34 -25.20 -1.29 -9.95
CA GLY A 34 -25.42 -2.71 -9.70
C GLY A 34 -26.80 -3.02 -9.13
N SER A 35 -27.34 -4.17 -9.50
CA SER A 35 -28.60 -4.73 -9.00
C SER A 35 -28.41 -6.16 -8.49
N GLY A 36 -29.14 -6.50 -7.42
CA GLY A 36 -29.16 -7.85 -6.82
C GLY A 36 -27.78 -8.32 -6.32
N PRO A 37 -27.13 -9.30 -6.97
CA PRO A 37 -25.84 -9.86 -6.55
C PRO A 37 -24.67 -8.85 -6.59
N ILE A 38 -24.70 -7.92 -7.55
CA ILE A 38 -23.57 -7.01 -7.83
C ILE A 38 -23.42 -5.96 -6.72
N ARG A 39 -24.52 -5.57 -6.06
CA ARG A 39 -24.45 -4.71 -4.85
C ARG A 39 -23.77 -5.41 -3.70
N GLY A 40 -24.04 -6.71 -3.50
CA GLY A 40 -23.36 -7.52 -2.47
C GLY A 40 -21.85 -7.63 -2.76
N PHE A 41 -21.48 -7.83 -4.02
CA PHE A 41 -20.09 -7.81 -4.44
C PHE A 41 -19.40 -6.46 -4.18
N ALA A 42 -20.08 -5.34 -4.49
CA ALA A 42 -19.54 -4.00 -4.27
C ALA A 42 -19.25 -3.72 -2.78
N VAL A 43 -20.09 -4.22 -1.87
CA VAL A 43 -19.87 -4.08 -0.41
C VAL A 43 -18.63 -4.86 0.03
N THR A 44 -18.50 -6.12 -0.39
CA THR A 44 -17.31 -6.94 -0.08
C THR A 44 -16.04 -6.32 -0.67
N LEU A 45 -16.11 -5.81 -1.90
CA LEU A 45 -14.99 -5.14 -2.56
C LEU A 45 -14.56 -3.89 -1.77
N SER A 46 -15.51 -3.10 -1.27
CA SER A 46 -15.23 -1.92 -0.46
C SER A 46 -14.51 -2.25 0.85
N ILE A 47 -14.97 -3.29 1.55
CA ILE A 47 -14.31 -3.78 2.78
C ILE A 47 -12.90 -4.30 2.47
N GLY A 48 -12.74 -5.01 1.35
CA GLY A 48 -11.45 -5.50 0.87
C GLY A 48 -10.45 -4.38 0.61
N VAL A 49 -10.86 -3.27 -0.02
CA VAL A 49 -9.99 -2.12 -0.27
C VAL A 49 -9.54 -1.45 1.02
N ILE A 50 -10.43 -1.28 2.00
CA ILE A 50 -10.07 -0.70 3.31
C ILE A 50 -9.01 -1.58 4.01
N SER A 51 -9.20 -2.90 4.01
CA SER A 51 -8.24 -3.86 4.53
C SER A 51 -6.90 -3.83 3.78
N ALA A 52 -6.93 -3.70 2.45
CA ALA A 52 -5.74 -3.62 1.60
C ALA A 52 -4.92 -2.36 1.87
N VAL A 53 -5.57 -1.19 2.03
CA VAL A 53 -4.89 0.07 2.38
C VAL A 53 -4.22 -0.03 3.74
N PHE A 54 -4.91 -0.61 4.73
CA PHE A 54 -4.33 -0.86 6.05
C PHE A 54 -3.10 -1.79 5.97
N CYS A 55 -3.24 -2.92 5.28
CA CYS A 55 -2.14 -3.85 5.06
C CYS A 55 -0.97 -3.16 4.37
N ASN A 56 -1.21 -2.34 3.34
CA ASN A 56 -0.15 -1.68 2.60
C ASN A 56 0.64 -0.67 3.47
N VAL A 57 -0.02 0.06 4.37
CA VAL A 57 0.66 0.96 5.32
C VAL A 57 1.52 0.17 6.31
N VAL A 58 0.99 -0.91 6.86
CA VAL A 58 1.70 -1.79 7.81
C VAL A 58 2.88 -2.48 7.12
N VAL A 59 2.66 -3.05 5.93
CA VAL A 59 3.68 -3.72 5.12
C VAL A 59 4.75 -2.73 4.70
N THR A 60 4.40 -1.51 4.30
CA THR A 60 5.40 -0.48 3.97
C THR A 60 6.26 -0.14 5.19
N ARG A 61 5.64 0.10 6.37
CA ARG A 61 6.41 0.37 7.61
C ARG A 61 7.27 -0.82 8.03
N SER A 62 6.75 -2.04 7.95
CA SER A 62 7.45 -3.27 8.30
C SER A 62 8.62 -3.54 7.33
N LEU A 63 8.39 -3.42 6.04
CA LEU A 63 9.39 -3.62 4.99
C LEU A 63 10.49 -2.57 5.08
N LEU A 64 10.16 -1.31 5.36
CA LEU A 64 11.14 -0.26 5.62
C LEU A 64 11.95 -0.55 6.90
N GLY A 65 11.30 -0.98 7.98
CA GLY A 65 11.98 -1.37 9.23
C GLY A 65 12.95 -2.55 9.04
N ILE A 66 12.55 -3.55 8.25
CA ILE A 66 13.38 -4.72 7.89
C ILE A 66 14.50 -4.31 6.94
N MET A 67 14.24 -3.50 5.91
CA MET A 67 15.27 -3.02 4.98
C MET A 67 16.30 -2.14 5.70
N LEU A 68 15.87 -1.24 6.58
CA LEU A 68 16.77 -0.39 7.38
C LEU A 68 17.56 -1.22 8.39
N SER A 69 16.95 -2.21 9.05
CA SER A 69 17.67 -3.14 9.93
C SER A 69 18.66 -4.03 9.16
N ARG A 70 18.31 -4.48 7.95
CA ARG A 70 19.24 -5.21 7.06
C ARG A 70 20.32 -4.30 6.45
N ARG A 71 20.09 -2.99 6.38
CA ARG A 71 21.06 -1.94 6.00
C ARG A 71 21.77 -1.28 7.18
N LYS A 72 21.73 -1.85 8.39
CA LYS A 72 22.74 -1.55 9.43
C LYS A 72 23.93 -2.52 9.34
N PRO A 73 24.89 -2.38 8.38
CA PRO A 73 26.21 -2.92 8.60
C PRO A 73 26.93 -2.03 9.64
N LYS A 74 26.96 -2.50 10.89
CA LYS A 74 28.09 -2.37 11.84
C LYS A 74 28.82 -1.04 12.12
N THR A 75 28.44 0.15 11.66
CA THR A 75 29.28 1.38 11.84
C THR A 75 28.87 2.31 13.00
N LEU A 76 28.40 1.75 14.12
CA LEU A 76 28.25 2.51 15.38
C LEU A 76 28.79 1.72 16.59
N LYS A 77 29.95 1.08 16.43
CA LYS A 77 30.75 0.56 17.56
C LYS A 77 32.27 0.83 17.45
N GLU A 78 32.72 1.67 16.50
CA GLU A 78 34.12 2.10 16.39
C GLU A 78 34.29 3.62 16.64
N ALA A 79 33.38 4.24 17.40
CA ALA A 79 33.51 5.64 17.82
C ALA A 79 33.36 5.83 19.34
N LEU A 80 33.57 4.75 20.11
CA LEU A 80 33.68 4.78 21.58
C LEU A 80 34.89 3.97 22.01
#